data_AF-A0A1X7EGN3-F1
#
_entry.id   AF-A0A1X7EGN3-F1
#
_cell.length_a   1.000
_cell.length_b   1.000
_cell.length_c   1.000
_cell.angle_alpha   90.00
_cell.angle_beta   90.00
_cell.angle_gamma   90.00
#
_symmetry.space_group_name_H-M   'P 1'
#
loop_
_entity.id
_entity.type
_entity.pdbx_description
1 polymer ?
#
loop_
_entity_poly.entity_id
_entity_poly.type
_entity_poly.pdbx_seq_one_letter_code
_entity_poly.pdbx_strand_id
1 'polypeptide(L)'
;MRTITFKSYTQYEEFMKRKFVHKAKRKGIEGEELNNHLENYEHHIQEVWIENEGDKAIKEQGSVTISFHRKRGKHKHGGKKHFLKEEKGNLNHSIHVRLDENTYEALLNFCSKHKMDISQAIRFFIKNNTDKTS
;
A
#
# COMPACT_ATOMS: atom_id res chain seq x y z
N MET A 1 -11.40 4.50 -6.97
CA MET A 1 -10.29 3.52 -7.11
C MET A 1 -10.64 2.30 -6.26
N ARG A 2 -10.36 1.06 -6.70
CA ARG A 2 -10.49 -0.14 -5.84
C ARG A 2 -9.09 -0.70 -5.60
N THR A 3 -8.73 -0.92 -4.35
CA THR A 3 -7.46 -1.56 -3.95
C THR A 3 -7.71 -2.99 -3.50
N ILE A 4 -6.74 -3.86 -3.74
CA ILE A 4 -6.76 -5.25 -3.24
C ILE A 4 -5.36 -5.54 -2.70
N THR A 5 -5.33 -6.12 -1.51
CA THR A 5 -4.10 -6.40 -0.77
C THR A 5 -3.88 -7.90 -0.67
N PHE A 6 -2.63 -8.32 -0.84
CA PHE A 6 -2.18 -9.71 -0.83
C PHE A 6 -1.07 -9.89 0.19
N LYS A 7 -1.10 -10.98 0.94
CA LYS A 7 -0.09 -11.33 1.96
C LYS A 7 0.92 -12.37 1.47
N SER A 8 0.72 -12.92 0.27
CA SER A 8 1.63 -13.88 -0.36
C SER A 8 1.52 -13.81 -1.88
N TYR A 9 2.55 -14.32 -2.56
CA TYR A 9 2.54 -14.52 -4.00
C TYR A 9 1.35 -15.40 -4.44
N THR A 10 1.08 -16.50 -3.74
CA THR A 10 -0.04 -17.41 -4.04
C THR A 10 -1.39 -16.70 -4.07
N GLN A 11 -1.67 -15.82 -3.09
CA GLN A 11 -2.91 -15.04 -3.07
C GLN A 11 -3.01 -14.08 -4.26
N TYR A 12 -1.90 -13.45 -4.63
CA TYR A 12 -1.82 -12.58 -5.80
C TYR A 12 -2.02 -13.36 -7.11
N GLU A 13 -1.35 -14.51 -7.24
CA GLU A 13 -1.41 -15.38 -8.40
C GLU A 13 -2.83 -15.89 -8.65
N GLU A 14 -3.50 -16.46 -7.63
CA GLU A 14 -4.87 -16.96 -7.74
C GLU A 14 -5.84 -15.85 -8.18
N PHE A 15 -5.69 -14.66 -7.59
CA PHE A 15 -6.51 -13.51 -7.96
C PHE A 15 -6.30 -13.11 -9.43
N MET A 16 -5.05 -13.08 -9.88
CA MET A 16 -4.70 -12.73 -11.24
C MET A 16 -5.21 -13.78 -12.24
N LYS A 17 -5.05 -15.07 -11.95
CA LYS A 17 -5.59 -16.18 -12.76
C LYS A 17 -7.10 -16.05 -12.93
N ARG A 18 -7.85 -15.89 -11.82
CA ARG A 18 -9.32 -15.70 -11.88
C ARG A 18 -9.71 -14.48 -12.70
N LYS A 19 -8.97 -13.38 -12.56
CA LYS A 19 -9.21 -12.15 -13.32
C LYS A 19 -8.98 -12.34 -14.83
N PHE A 20 -7.96 -13.11 -15.22
CA PHE A 20 -7.69 -13.41 -16.63
C PHE A 20 -8.75 -14.32 -17.22
N VAL A 21 -9.12 -15.41 -16.54
CA VAL A 21 -10.23 -16.28 -16.96
C VAL A 21 -11.50 -15.46 -17.17
N HIS A 22 -11.86 -14.60 -16.22
CA HIS A 22 -13.04 -13.75 -16.35
C HIS A 22 -12.98 -12.79 -17.54
N LYS A 23 -11.79 -12.28 -17.87
CA LYS A 23 -11.58 -11.39 -19.02
C LYS A 23 -11.62 -12.15 -20.35
N ALA A 24 -11.10 -13.37 -20.39
CA ALA A 24 -11.10 -14.24 -21.57
C ALA A 24 -12.53 -14.70 -21.90
N LYS A 25 -13.29 -15.18 -20.90
CA LYS A 25 -14.71 -15.52 -21.05
C LYS A 25 -15.54 -14.36 -21.58
N ARG A 26 -15.32 -13.13 -21.09
CA ARG A 26 -15.99 -11.92 -21.61
C ARG A 26 -15.68 -11.60 -23.08
N LYS A 27 -14.59 -12.15 -23.62
CA LYS A 27 -14.21 -12.01 -25.03
C LYS A 27 -14.65 -13.22 -25.88
N GLY A 28 -15.30 -14.23 -25.28
CA GLY A 28 -15.68 -15.46 -25.95
C GLY A 28 -14.51 -16.42 -26.20
N ILE A 29 -13.39 -16.27 -25.48
CA ILE A 29 -12.26 -17.21 -25.58
C ILE A 29 -12.52 -18.38 -24.63
N GLU A 30 -12.63 -19.60 -25.17
CA GLU A 30 -12.97 -20.83 -24.45
C GLU A 30 -12.14 -22.02 -24.96
N GLY A 31 -12.19 -23.15 -24.23
CA GLY A 31 -11.55 -24.40 -24.65
C GLY A 31 -10.02 -24.35 -24.70
N GLU A 32 -9.44 -24.93 -25.75
CA GLU A 32 -7.99 -25.06 -25.93
C GLU A 32 -7.28 -23.70 -26.10
N GLU A 33 -7.96 -22.74 -26.73
CA GLU A 33 -7.47 -21.37 -26.89
C GLU A 33 -7.35 -20.66 -25.54
N LEU A 34 -8.26 -20.94 -24.60
CA LEU A 34 -8.17 -20.42 -23.23
C LEU A 34 -6.95 -20.99 -22.50
N ASN A 35 -6.63 -22.27 -22.68
CA ASN A 35 -5.48 -22.91 -22.02
C ASN A 35 -4.15 -22.32 -22.53
N ASN A 36 -3.98 -22.20 -23.85
CA ASN A 36 -2.81 -21.53 -24.43
C ASN A 36 -2.72 -20.06 -24.01
N HIS A 37 -3.87 -19.40 -23.82
CA HIS A 37 -3.95 -18.04 -23.31
C HIS A 37 -3.73 -17.97 -21.78
N LEU A 38 -3.71 -19.07 -21.03
CA LEU A 38 -3.42 -19.06 -19.59
C LEU A 38 -1.93 -19.30 -19.31
N GLU A 39 -1.28 -20.21 -20.03
CA GLU A 39 0.16 -20.51 -19.87
C GLU A 39 1.03 -19.27 -20.09
N ASN A 40 0.76 -18.49 -21.15
CA ASN A 40 1.45 -17.24 -21.44
C ASN A 40 1.28 -16.18 -20.33
N TYR A 41 0.23 -16.28 -19.52
CA TYR A 41 -0.04 -15.32 -18.46
C TYR A 41 0.57 -15.71 -17.12
N GLU A 42 0.85 -16.99 -16.86
CA GLU A 42 1.54 -17.40 -15.64
C GLU A 42 2.94 -16.77 -15.60
N HIS A 43 3.68 -16.86 -16.70
CA HIS A 43 4.98 -16.20 -16.84
C HIS A 43 4.86 -14.68 -16.60
N HIS A 44 3.88 -14.04 -17.23
CA HIS A 44 3.67 -12.60 -17.08
C HIS A 44 3.26 -12.19 -15.65
N ILE A 45 2.49 -13.01 -14.93
CA ILE A 45 2.12 -12.75 -13.53
C ILE A 45 3.37 -12.74 -12.65
N GLN A 46 4.25 -13.72 -12.86
CA GLN A 46 5.49 -13.87 -12.13
C GLN A 46 6.48 -12.74 -12.46
N GLU A 47 6.64 -12.38 -13.74
CA GLU A 47 7.47 -11.24 -14.16
C GLU A 47 7.03 -9.96 -13.44
N VAL A 48 5.73 -9.65 -13.47
CA VAL A 48 5.21 -8.45 -12.81
C VAL A 48 5.44 -8.49 -11.29
N TRP A 49 5.38 -9.67 -10.67
CA TRP A 49 5.68 -9.82 -9.25
C TRP A 49 7.15 -9.49 -8.95
N ILE A 50 8.07 -10.04 -9.74
CA ILE A 50 9.51 -9.85 -9.59
C ILE A 50 9.90 -8.40 -9.88
N GLU A 51 9.44 -7.83 -11.00
CA GLU A 51 9.72 -6.44 -11.40
C GLU A 51 9.30 -5.41 -10.34
N ASN A 52 8.26 -5.73 -9.57
CA ASN A 52 7.75 -4.85 -8.52
C ASN A 52 8.25 -5.24 -7.11
N GLU A 53 9.24 -6.13 -7.02
CA GLU A 53 9.84 -6.60 -5.76
C GLU A 53 8.79 -7.13 -4.76
N GLY A 54 7.80 -7.89 -5.22
CA GLY A 54 6.64 -8.29 -4.40
C GLY A 54 6.98 -8.98 -3.08
N ASP A 55 7.95 -9.90 -3.09
CA ASP A 55 8.40 -10.57 -1.87
C ASP A 55 9.07 -9.62 -0.89
N LYS A 56 9.85 -8.66 -1.40
CA LYS A 56 10.47 -7.61 -0.58
C LYS A 56 9.42 -6.68 0.02
N ALA A 57 8.41 -6.30 -0.77
CA ALA A 57 7.29 -5.50 -0.28
C ALA A 57 6.51 -6.23 0.83
N ILE A 58 6.28 -7.54 0.71
CA ILE A 58 5.70 -8.33 1.81
C ILE A 58 6.63 -8.34 3.02
N LYS A 59 7.94 -8.55 2.82
CA LYS A 59 8.90 -8.59 3.93
C LYS A 59 8.97 -7.26 4.70
N GLU A 60 8.87 -6.14 3.99
CA GLU A 60 8.97 -4.80 4.56
C GLU A 60 7.64 -4.26 5.12
N GLN A 61 6.51 -4.55 4.44
CA GLN A 61 5.20 -3.93 4.70
C GLN A 61 4.14 -4.94 5.18
N GLY A 62 4.50 -6.23 5.27
CA GLY A 62 3.59 -7.33 5.60
C GLY A 62 2.58 -7.68 4.51
N SER A 63 2.52 -6.90 3.42
CA SER A 63 1.58 -7.13 2.32
C SER A 63 1.95 -6.32 1.06
N VAL A 64 1.33 -6.70 -0.07
CA VAL A 64 1.40 -6.00 -1.35
C VAL A 64 0.00 -5.52 -1.74
N THR A 65 -0.16 -4.25 -2.08
CA THR A 65 -1.44 -3.69 -2.51
C THR A 65 -1.41 -3.27 -3.97
N ILE A 66 -2.45 -3.64 -4.73
CA ILE A 66 -2.61 -3.27 -6.14
C ILE A 66 -3.81 -2.35 -6.29
N SER A 67 -3.63 -1.24 -6.99
CA SER A 67 -4.72 -0.34 -7.33
C SER A 67 -5.33 -0.68 -8.70
N PHE A 68 -6.66 -0.72 -8.75
CA PHE A 68 -7.42 -0.91 -9.98
C PHE A 68 -8.35 0.29 -10.22
N HIS A 69 -8.21 0.89 -11.39
CA HIS A 69 -9.14 1.89 -11.89
C HIS A 69 -10.32 1.19 -12.57
N ARG A 70 -11.55 1.38 -12.05
CA ARG A 70 -12.77 1.12 -12.82
C ARG A 70 -12.85 2.20 -13.88
N LYS A 71 -12.55 1.88 -15.14
CA LYS A 71 -12.65 2.83 -16.26
C LYS A 71 -14.07 3.41 -16.33
N ARG A 72 -14.24 4.67 -15.92
CA ARG A 72 -15.12 5.63 -16.59
C ARG A 72 -14.19 6.61 -17.28
N GLY A 73 -14.03 6.50 -18.59
CA GLY A 73 -13.19 7.41 -19.38
C GLY A 73 -11.99 6.76 -20.07
N LYS A 74 -11.76 7.18 -21.32
CA LYS A 74 -10.66 6.77 -22.21
C LYS A 74 -9.30 7.20 -21.65
N HIS A 75 -8.75 6.48 -20.68
CA HIS A 75 -7.30 6.50 -20.48
C HIS A 75 -6.67 5.43 -21.38
N LYS A 76 -6.08 5.94 -22.48
CA LYS A 76 -4.99 5.32 -23.23
C LYS A 76 -3.79 5.22 -22.27
N HIS A 77 -3.02 4.15 -22.40
CA HIS A 77 -1.97 3.72 -21.48
C HIS A 77 -2.51 2.96 -20.26
N GLY A 78 -2.42 1.62 -20.35
CA GLY A 78 -2.55 0.76 -19.18
C GLY A 78 -1.45 1.15 -18.20
N GLY A 79 -1.83 1.85 -17.13
CA GLY A 79 -0.90 2.21 -16.07
C GLY A 79 -0.16 0.96 -15.61
N LYS A 80 1.17 1.04 -15.63
CA LYS A 80 2.05 0.04 -15.03
C LYS A 80 1.49 -0.33 -13.66
N LYS A 81 1.27 -1.62 -13.42
CA LYS A 81 0.77 -2.13 -12.14
C LYS A 81 1.91 -2.06 -11.12
N HIS A 82 2.24 -0.85 -10.68
CA HIS A 82 3.14 -0.72 -9.55
C HIS A 82 2.37 -1.14 -8.31
N PHE A 83 2.97 -2.04 -7.53
CA PHE A 83 2.52 -2.24 -6.16
C PHE A 83 2.52 -0.87 -5.49
N LEU A 84 1.39 -0.53 -4.88
CA LEU A 84 1.32 0.66 -4.05
C LEU A 84 2.33 0.42 -2.94
N LYS A 85 3.47 1.11 -3.03
CA LYS A 85 4.33 1.29 -1.88
C LYS A 85 3.44 1.97 -0.84
N GLU A 86 3.46 1.49 0.40
CA GLU A 86 2.90 2.26 1.51
C GLU A 86 3.32 3.72 1.31
N GLU A 87 2.35 4.63 1.38
CA GLU A 87 2.69 6.04 1.56
C GLU A 87 3.52 6.06 2.84
N LYS A 88 4.85 6.21 2.70
CA LYS A 88 5.75 6.42 3.84
C LYS A 88 5.12 7.53 4.64
N GLY A 89 4.47 7.21 5.76
CA GLY A 89 3.40 7.99 6.37
C GLY A 89 3.62 9.49 6.20
N ASN A 90 3.13 10.03 5.08
CA ASN A 90 3.32 11.44 4.82
C ASN A 90 2.46 12.10 5.89
N LEU A 91 3.08 12.96 6.70
CA LEU A 91 2.39 13.71 7.73
C LEU A 91 1.49 14.75 7.03
N ASN A 92 0.40 14.26 6.43
CA ASN A 92 -0.51 15.02 5.57
C ASN A 92 -1.46 15.92 6.37
N HIS A 93 -1.41 15.82 7.69
CA HIS A 93 -2.28 16.54 8.61
C HIS A 93 -1.42 17.36 9.56
N SER A 94 -1.73 18.65 9.68
CA SER A 94 -1.19 19.53 10.70
C SER A 94 -2.13 19.59 11.90
N ILE A 95 -1.56 19.73 13.09
CA ILE A 95 -2.30 20.00 14.31
C ILE A 95 -1.81 21.31 14.91
N HIS A 96 -2.74 22.10 15.43
CA HIS A 96 -2.43 23.31 16.18
C HIS A 96 -2.57 23.00 17.68
N VAL A 97 -1.48 23.14 18.42
CA VAL A 97 -1.45 22.91 19.87
C VAL A 97 -1.26 24.25 20.56
N ARG A 98 -2.11 24.57 21.54
CA ARG A 98 -1.97 25.73 22.41
C ARG A 98 -1.46 25.25 23.76
N LEU A 99 -0.34 25.81 24.20
CA LEU A 99 0.30 25.54 25.48
C LEU A 99 0.41 26.85 26.24
N ASP A 100 0.34 26.80 27.57
CA ASP A 100 0.78 27.92 28.38
C ASP A 100 2.31 28.01 28.39
N GLU A 101 2.83 29.12 28.89
CA GLU A 101 4.27 29.41 28.88
C GLU A 101 5.07 28.34 29.64
N ASN A 102 4.59 27.95 30.82
CA ASN A 102 5.24 26.93 31.65
C ASN A 102 5.30 25.55 30.96
N THR A 103 4.21 25.13 30.30
CA THR A 103 4.19 23.84 29.59
C THR A 103 5.02 23.88 28.32
N TYR A 104 5.08 25.03 27.64
CA TYR A 104 5.93 25.20 26.47
C TYR A 104 7.42 25.10 26.85
N GLU A 105 7.85 25.76 27.93
CA GLU A 105 9.21 25.64 28.45
C GLU A 105 9.56 24.20 28.87
N ALA A 106 8.63 23.50 29.54
CA ALA A 106 8.81 22.08 29.87
C ALA A 106 8.97 21.20 28.62
N LEU A 107 8.20 21.48 27.56
CA LEU A 107 8.31 20.79 26.27
C LEU A 107 9.65 21.06 25.60
N LEU A 108 10.14 22.30 25.59
CA LEU A 108 11.44 22.65 25.02
C LEU A 108 12.58 21.94 25.75
N ASN A 109 12.54 21.92 27.08
CA ASN A 109 13.51 21.19 27.89
C ASN A 109 13.49 19.68 27.60
N PHE A 110 12.31 19.10 27.45
CA PHE A 110 12.16 17.70 27.05
C PHE A 110 12.76 17.45 25.65
N CYS A 111 12.46 18.31 24.68
CA CYS A 111 13.00 18.22 23.32
C CYS A 111 14.54 18.26 23.32
N SER A 112 15.13 19.18 24.08
CA SER A 112 16.58 19.32 24.24
C SER A 112 17.21 18.07 24.86
N LYS A 113 16.65 17.59 25.98
CA LYS A 113 17.15 16.41 26.70
C LYS A 113 17.10 15.14 25.85
N HIS A 114 16.05 14.97 25.05
CA HIS A 114 15.81 13.76 24.26
C HIS A 114 16.26 13.87 22.80
N LYS A 115 16.83 15.01 22.38
CA LYS A 115 17.25 15.31 21.01
C LYS A 115 16.12 15.08 20.00
N MET A 116 14.93 15.57 20.32
CA MET A 116 13.73 15.47 19.48
C MET A 116 13.28 16.84 19.00
N ASP A 117 12.66 16.91 17.82
CA ASP A 117 11.93 18.10 17.40
C ASP A 117 10.58 18.21 18.14
N ILE A 118 10.02 19.42 18.18
CA ILE A 118 8.74 19.69 18.87
C ILE A 118 7.62 18.79 18.34
N SER A 119 7.56 18.56 17.03
CA SER A 119 6.52 17.75 16.40
C SER A 119 6.67 16.26 16.77
N GLN A 120 7.88 15.76 16.88
CA GLN A 120 8.21 14.41 17.34
C GLN A 120 7.81 14.24 18.81
N ALA A 121 8.16 15.20 19.66
CA ALA A 121 7.80 15.18 21.07
C ALA A 121 6.27 15.19 21.27
N ILE A 122 5.53 16.05 20.55
CA ILE A 122 4.06 16.08 20.62
C ILE A 122 3.45 14.76 20.15
N ARG A 123 3.91 14.18 19.03
CA ARG A 123 3.43 12.86 18.57
C ARG A 123 3.72 11.76 19.59
N PHE A 124 4.91 11.80 20.21
CA PHE A 124 5.29 10.87 21.26
C PHE A 124 4.33 10.94 22.45
N PHE A 125 4.00 12.15 22.92
CA PHE A 125 3.07 12.32 24.04
C PHE A 125 1.64 11.89 23.69
N ILE A 126 1.15 12.21 22.49
CA ILE A 126 -0.19 11.78 22.06
C ILE A 126 -0.27 10.25 22.06
N LYS A 127 0.71 9.58 21.43
CA LYS A 127 0.73 8.12 21.30
C LYS A 127 0.83 7.41 22.66
N ASN A 128 1.70 7.88 23.55
CA ASN A 128 1.90 7.26 24.86
C ASN A 128 0.78 7.56 25.87
N ASN A 129 -0.06 8.56 25.62
CA ASN A 129 -1.26 8.79 26.43
C ASN A 129 -2.45 7.94 25.98
N THR A 130 -2.57 7.64 24.68
CA THR A 130 -3.62 6.76 24.16
C THR A 130 -3.45 5.30 24.58
N ASP A 131 -2.20 4.84 24.77
CA ASP A 131 -1.91 3.45 25.18
C ASP A 131 -2.19 3.17 26.66
N LYS A 132 -2.46 4.19 27.48
CA LYS A 132 -2.79 4.05 28.92
C LYS A 132 -4.28 3.89 29.20
N THR A 133 -5.13 3.99 28.16
CA THR A 133 -6.59 3.91 28.28
C THR A 133 -7.18 2.67 27.59
N SER A 134 -6.37 1.66 27.28
CA SER A 134 -6.82 0.36 26.74
C SER A 134 -6.60 -0.77 27.73
#